data_AF-J7QE46-F1
#
_entry.id   AF-J7QE46-F1
#
_cell.length_a   1.000
_cell.length_b   1.000
_cell.length_c   1.000
_cell.angle_alpha   90.00
_cell.angle_beta   90.00
_cell.angle_gamma   90.00
#
_symmetry.space_group_name_H-M   'P 1'
#
loop_
_entity.id
_entity.type
_entity.pdbx_description
1 polymer ?
#
loop_
_entity_poly.entity_id
_entity_poly.type
_entity_poly.pdbx_seq_one_letter_code
_entity_poly.pdbx_strand_id
1 'polypeptide(L)'
;MTQQEERRNESARPAEAAAEGAADGRRRLEDFAEARTEIWDCLQDANRVLMERMQQEAALTAELASKLTASRSISETTTVLKDWTSKHIEMTTEDSRRLFSDAQQMFSAGARLWSNAAHAPSPEAAGRLMS
;
A
#
# COMPACT_ATOMS: atom_id res chain seq x y z
N MET A 1 16.24 -28.44 46.41
CA MET A 1 16.63 -27.91 45.09
C MET A 1 17.92 -28.60 44.71
N THR A 2 17.88 -29.54 43.78
CA THR A 2 19.05 -30.35 43.41
C THR A 2 19.83 -29.64 42.30
N GLN A 3 21.17 -29.71 42.30
CA GLN A 3 22.03 -29.12 41.25
C GLN A 3 21.63 -29.51 39.81
N GLN A 4 20.93 -30.65 39.67
CA GLN A 4 20.40 -31.13 38.41
C GLN A 4 19.25 -30.28 37.87
N GLU A 5 18.43 -29.71 38.75
CA GLU A 5 17.35 -28.78 38.38
C GLU A 5 17.93 -27.43 37.92
N GLU A 6 18.95 -26.90 38.59
CA GLU A 6 19.61 -25.65 38.19
C GLU A 6 20.29 -25.77 36.82
N ARG A 7 21.03 -26.86 36.58
CA ARG A 7 21.67 -27.13 35.27
C ARG A 7 20.66 -27.29 34.13
N ARG A 8 19.50 -27.89 34.41
CA ARG A 8 18.40 -28.03 33.45
C ARG A 8 17.74 -26.67 33.17
N ASN A 9 17.58 -25.84 34.20
CA ASN A 9 17.00 -24.50 34.09
C ASN A 9 17.94 -23.53 33.35
N GLU A 10 19.25 -23.64 33.58
CA GLU A 10 20.29 -22.89 32.85
C GLU A 10 20.39 -23.28 31.38
N SER A 11 20.22 -24.56 31.04
CA SER A 11 20.22 -25.00 29.63
C SER A 11 18.90 -24.69 28.90
N ALA A 12 17.77 -24.58 29.62
CA ALA A 12 16.47 -24.25 29.04
C ALA A 12 16.38 -22.78 28.60
N ARG A 13 16.90 -21.84 29.41
CA ARG A 13 16.87 -20.39 29.12
C ARG A 13 17.45 -19.97 27.76
N PRO A 14 18.65 -20.42 27.34
CA PRO A 14 19.20 -20.05 26.02
C PRO A 14 18.47 -20.75 24.86
N ALA A 15 17.92 -21.94 25.07
CA ALA A 15 17.11 -22.63 24.06
C ALA A 15 15.75 -21.94 23.85
N GLU A 16 15.12 -21.47 24.93
CA GLU A 16 13.89 -20.67 24.89
C GLU A 16 14.12 -19.32 24.21
N ALA A 17 15.21 -18.61 24.53
CA ALA A 17 15.56 -17.34 23.89
C ALA A 17 15.84 -17.50 22.38
N ALA A 18 16.48 -18.61 21.97
CA ALA A 18 16.70 -18.92 20.56
C ALA A 18 15.40 -19.26 19.83
N ALA A 19 14.47 -19.97 20.48
CA ALA A 19 13.16 -20.28 19.92
C ALA A 19 12.27 -19.02 19.78
N GLU A 20 12.31 -18.12 20.76
CA GLU A 20 11.61 -16.84 20.73
C GLU A 20 12.14 -15.92 19.62
N GLY A 21 13.47 -15.81 19.47
CA GLY A 21 14.07 -15.06 18.36
C GLY A 21 13.75 -15.64 16.96
N ALA A 22 13.64 -16.97 16.84
CA ALA A 22 13.23 -17.62 15.59
C ALA A 22 11.74 -17.40 15.28
N ALA A 23 10.88 -17.40 16.30
CA ALA A 23 9.46 -17.10 16.15
C ALA A 23 9.22 -15.62 15.76
N ASP A 24 9.92 -14.69 16.40
CA ASP A 24 9.90 -13.27 16.06
C ASP A 24 10.41 -13.00 14.63
N GLY A 25 11.50 -13.67 14.24
CA GLY A 25 12.04 -13.58 12.88
C GLY A 25 11.06 -14.07 11.83
N ARG A 26 10.35 -15.18 12.10
CA ARG A 26 9.32 -15.72 11.21
C ARG A 26 8.13 -14.76 11.09
N ARG A 27 7.63 -14.24 12.21
CA ARG A 27 6.53 -13.27 12.23
C ARG A 27 6.84 -12.02 11.41
N ARG A 28 8.05 -11.48 11.53
CA ARG A 28 8.48 -10.30 10.74
C ARG A 28 8.52 -10.57 9.24
N LEU A 29 8.93 -11.78 8.83
CA LEU A 29 8.92 -12.17 7.41
C LEU A 29 7.50 -12.33 6.88
N GLU A 30 6.59 -12.85 7.71
CA GLU A 30 5.16 -12.94 7.38
C GLU A 30 4.53 -11.55 7.23
N ASP A 31 4.77 -10.64 8.18
CA ASP A 31 4.30 -9.25 8.11
C ASP A 31 4.84 -8.50 6.88
N PHE A 32 6.12 -8.73 6.53
CA PHE A 32 6.74 -8.17 5.32
C PHE A 32 6.11 -8.72 4.04
N ALA A 33 5.88 -10.04 3.98
CA ALA A 33 5.25 -10.68 2.83
C ALA A 33 3.81 -10.19 2.64
N GLU A 34 3.06 -10.01 3.72
CA GLU A 34 1.71 -9.45 3.69
C GLU A 34 1.71 -8.00 3.17
N ALA A 35 2.52 -7.11 3.76
CA ALA A 35 2.61 -5.72 3.35
C ALA A 35 3.06 -5.59 1.88
N ARG A 36 4.00 -6.43 1.44
CA ARG A 36 4.43 -6.47 0.03
C ARG A 36 3.29 -6.89 -0.90
N THR A 37 2.49 -7.86 -0.51
CA THR A 37 1.35 -8.34 -1.30
C THR A 37 0.29 -7.24 -1.41
N GLU A 38 -0.05 -6.59 -0.29
CA GLU A 38 -1.01 -5.48 -0.25
C GLU A 38 -0.57 -4.30 -1.14
N ILE A 39 0.71 -3.93 -1.09
CA ILE A 39 1.27 -2.88 -1.96
C ILE A 39 1.24 -3.30 -3.44
N TRP A 40 1.54 -4.56 -3.74
CA TRP A 40 1.54 -5.07 -5.11
C TRP A 40 0.14 -5.09 -5.71
N ASP A 41 -0.84 -5.57 -4.94
CA ASP A 41 -2.24 -5.63 -5.36
C ASP A 41 -2.78 -4.22 -5.64
N CYS A 42 -2.47 -3.26 -4.76
CA CYS A 42 -2.80 -1.85 -4.97
C CYS A 42 -2.16 -1.30 -6.27
N LEU A 43 -0.90 -1.61 -6.54
CA LEU A 43 -0.22 -1.16 -7.76
C LEU A 43 -0.83 -1.78 -9.02
N GLN A 44 -1.18 -3.06 -8.97
CA GLN A 44 -1.83 -3.75 -10.10
C GLN A 44 -3.21 -3.18 -10.38
N ASP A 45 -3.99 -2.89 -9.34
CA ASP A 45 -5.29 -2.25 -9.45
C ASP A 45 -5.19 -0.81 -9.95
N ALA A 46 -4.18 -0.05 -9.52
CA ALA A 46 -3.90 1.27 -10.04
C ALA A 46 -3.54 1.23 -11.54
N ASN A 47 -2.70 0.26 -11.94
CA ASN A 47 -2.29 0.09 -13.33
C ASN A 47 -3.49 -0.24 -14.25
N ARG A 48 -4.35 -1.19 -13.84
CA ARG A 48 -5.55 -1.55 -14.60
C ARG A 48 -6.43 -0.34 -14.89
N VAL A 49 -6.69 0.48 -13.88
CA VAL A 49 -7.52 1.67 -14.05
C VAL A 49 -6.84 2.76 -14.86
N LEU A 50 -5.52 2.92 -14.76
CA LEU A 50 -4.79 3.82 -15.67
C LEU A 50 -4.96 3.40 -17.14
N MET A 51 -4.95 2.09 -17.42
CA MET A 51 -5.17 1.58 -18.78
C MET A 51 -6.61 1.82 -19.26
N GLU A 52 -7.60 1.55 -18.41
CA GLU A 52 -9.01 1.88 -18.69
C GLU A 52 -9.18 3.38 -18.93
N ARG A 53 -8.48 4.20 -18.14
CA ARG A 53 -8.54 5.65 -18.24
C ARG A 53 -7.94 6.16 -19.56
N MET A 54 -6.82 5.61 -20.01
CA MET A 54 -6.26 5.96 -21.32
C MET A 54 -7.27 5.73 -22.45
N GLN A 55 -8.05 4.64 -22.38
CA GLN A 55 -9.10 4.36 -23.36
C GLN A 55 -10.26 5.35 -23.27
N GLN A 56 -10.71 5.68 -22.05
CA GLN A 56 -11.76 6.68 -21.83
C GLN A 56 -11.35 8.07 -22.32
N GLU A 57 -10.12 8.49 -22.05
CA GLU A 57 -9.60 9.80 -22.48
C GLU A 57 -9.49 9.89 -24.00
N ALA A 58 -9.03 8.81 -24.65
CA ALA A 58 -9.00 8.71 -26.10
C ALA A 58 -10.40 8.80 -26.71
N ALA A 59 -11.39 8.10 -26.12
CA ALA A 59 -12.78 8.17 -26.55
C ALA A 59 -13.38 9.57 -26.35
N LEU A 60 -13.12 10.22 -25.22
CA LEU A 60 -13.59 11.56 -24.90
C LEU A 60 -13.02 12.61 -25.88
N THR A 61 -11.73 12.48 -26.21
CA THR A 61 -11.04 13.34 -27.19
C THR A 61 -11.59 13.15 -28.59
N ALA A 62 -11.84 11.89 -29.01
CA ALA A 62 -12.45 11.59 -30.29
C ALA A 62 -13.89 12.13 -30.38
N GLU A 63 -14.68 11.98 -29.31
CA GLU A 63 -16.04 12.54 -29.20
C GLU A 63 -16.01 14.07 -29.33
N LEU A 64 -15.08 14.73 -28.64
CA LEU A 64 -14.89 16.18 -28.73
C LEU A 64 -14.56 16.61 -30.17
N ALA A 65 -13.56 15.98 -30.80
CA ALA A 65 -13.17 16.31 -32.17
C ALA A 65 -14.33 16.11 -33.16
N SER A 66 -15.09 15.03 -33.02
CA SER A 66 -16.27 14.77 -33.85
C SER A 66 -17.37 15.82 -33.63
N LYS A 67 -17.62 16.23 -32.39
CA LYS A 67 -18.65 17.23 -32.09
C LYS A 67 -18.25 18.64 -32.53
N LEU A 68 -16.98 19.00 -32.39
CA LEU A 68 -16.45 20.29 -32.85
C LEU A 68 -16.51 20.42 -34.37
N THR A 69 -16.16 19.35 -35.10
CA THR A 69 -16.23 19.36 -36.58
C THR A 69 -17.66 19.36 -37.12
N ALA A 70 -18.63 18.82 -36.37
CA ALA A 70 -20.04 18.85 -36.72
C ALA A 70 -20.73 20.18 -36.36
N SER A 71 -20.16 20.95 -35.44
CA SER A 71 -20.69 22.24 -34.98
C SER A 71 -20.72 23.27 -36.11
N ARG A 72 -21.86 23.94 -36.30
CA ARG A 72 -22.05 24.95 -37.34
C ARG A 72 -22.11 26.36 -36.78
N SER A 73 -22.04 26.52 -35.45
CA SER A 73 -22.13 27.80 -34.78
C SER A 73 -21.25 27.91 -33.54
N ILE A 74 -20.95 29.15 -33.14
CA ILE A 74 -20.18 29.44 -31.91
C ILE A 74 -20.91 28.94 -30.66
N SER A 75 -22.25 29.01 -30.64
CA SER A 75 -23.07 28.56 -29.51
C SER A 75 -23.02 27.04 -29.34
N GLU A 76 -23.12 26.29 -30.45
CA GLU A 76 -22.97 24.84 -30.46
C GLU A 76 -21.56 24.44 -30.01
N THR A 77 -20.52 25.11 -30.51
CA THR A 77 -19.13 24.86 -30.08
C THR A 77 -18.94 25.11 -28.59
N THR A 78 -19.52 26.18 -28.05
CA THR A 78 -19.46 26.49 -26.61
C THR A 78 -20.14 25.40 -25.78
N THR A 79 -21.28 24.89 -26.25
CA THR A 79 -22.01 23.80 -25.58
C THR A 79 -21.16 22.52 -25.56
N VAL A 80 -20.57 22.16 -26.70
CA VAL A 80 -19.68 21.00 -26.83
C VAL A 80 -18.48 21.09 -25.88
N LEU A 81 -17.83 22.26 -25.81
CA LEU A 81 -16.70 22.48 -24.90
C LEU A 81 -17.12 22.42 -23.42
N LYS A 82 -18.29 22.96 -23.08
CA LYS A 82 -18.84 22.90 -21.72
C LYS A 82 -19.06 21.44 -21.30
N ASP A 83 -19.71 20.66 -22.14
CA ASP A 83 -20.02 19.26 -21.86
C ASP A 83 -18.73 18.42 -21.72
N TRP A 84 -17.74 18.65 -22.59
CA TRP A 84 -16.43 18.00 -22.47
C TRP A 84 -15.73 18.37 -21.18
N THR A 85 -15.71 19.67 -20.82
CA THR A 85 -15.07 20.15 -19.59
C THR A 85 -15.74 19.55 -18.35
N SER A 86 -17.08 19.48 -18.32
CA SER A 86 -17.81 18.84 -17.24
C SER A 86 -17.44 17.36 -17.07
N LYS A 87 -17.41 16.59 -18.18
CA LYS A 87 -16.99 15.18 -18.14
C LYS A 87 -15.54 15.04 -17.66
N HIS A 88 -14.62 15.88 -18.17
CA HIS A 88 -13.21 15.84 -17.79
C HIS A 88 -12.99 16.16 -16.30
N ILE A 89 -13.75 17.10 -15.72
CA ILE A 89 -13.69 17.42 -14.30
C ILE A 89 -14.19 16.26 -13.43
N GLU A 90 -15.32 15.65 -13.79
CA GLU A 90 -15.87 14.49 -13.09
C GLU A 90 -14.86 13.35 -13.06
N MET A 91 -14.32 13.03 -14.23
CA MET A 91 -13.29 12.02 -14.46
C MET A 91 -12.00 12.31 -13.65
N THR A 92 -11.51 13.56 -13.61
CA THR A 92 -10.34 13.95 -12.81
C THR A 92 -10.59 13.87 -11.30
N THR A 93 -11.83 14.16 -10.88
CA THR A 93 -12.21 14.12 -9.47
C THR A 93 -12.20 12.69 -8.94
N GLU A 94 -12.76 11.75 -9.70
CA GLU A 94 -12.73 10.33 -9.31
C GLU A 94 -11.29 9.79 -9.29
N ASP A 95 -10.46 10.16 -10.27
CA ASP A 95 -9.04 9.75 -10.28
C ASP A 95 -8.30 10.26 -9.03
N SER A 96 -8.53 11.51 -8.66
CA SER A 96 -7.90 12.11 -7.48
C SER A 96 -8.33 11.42 -6.19
N ARG A 97 -9.63 11.07 -6.10
CA ARG A 97 -10.18 10.33 -4.96
C ARG A 97 -9.56 8.94 -4.85
N ARG A 98 -9.42 8.25 -5.98
CA ARG A 98 -8.84 6.90 -6.02
C ARG A 98 -7.34 6.93 -5.71
N LEU A 99 -6.59 7.84 -6.31
CA LEU A 99 -5.15 8.01 -6.03
C LEU A 99 -4.90 8.27 -4.53
N PHE A 100 -5.74 9.10 -3.90
CA PHE A 100 -5.64 9.34 -2.46
C PHE A 100 -5.92 8.09 -1.64
N SER A 101 -6.95 7.32 -2.00
CA SER A 101 -7.27 6.04 -1.34
C SER A 101 -6.13 5.04 -1.46
N ASP A 102 -5.59 4.85 -2.67
CA ASP A 102 -4.48 3.94 -2.96
C ASP A 102 -3.23 4.35 -2.16
N ALA A 103 -2.92 5.65 -2.12
CA ALA A 103 -1.82 6.18 -1.32
C ALA A 103 -2.02 5.91 0.18
N GLN A 104 -3.23 6.14 0.73
CA GLN A 104 -3.53 5.87 2.13
C GLN A 104 -3.36 4.39 2.49
N GLN A 105 -3.77 3.47 1.61
CA GLN A 105 -3.57 2.04 1.80
C GLN A 105 -2.08 1.68 1.83
N MET A 106 -1.31 2.15 0.84
CA MET A 106 0.14 1.92 0.80
C MET A 106 0.87 2.48 2.04
N PHE A 107 0.53 3.70 2.47
CA PHE A 107 1.11 4.29 3.68
C PHE A 107 0.75 3.49 4.94
N SER A 108 -0.49 3.00 5.04
CA SER A 108 -0.94 2.19 6.18
C SER A 108 -0.20 0.86 6.23
N ALA A 109 -0.06 0.18 5.09
CA ALA A 109 0.72 -1.06 4.97
C ALA A 109 2.20 -0.85 5.35
N GLY A 110 2.81 0.24 4.86
CA GLY A 110 4.20 0.60 5.19
C GLY A 110 4.40 0.97 6.65
N ALA A 111 3.47 1.72 7.25
CA ALA A 111 3.52 2.09 8.66
C ALA A 111 3.39 0.87 9.58
N ARG A 112 2.51 -0.08 9.24
CA ARG A 112 2.36 -1.36 9.93
C ARG A 112 3.66 -2.16 9.90
N LEU A 113 4.28 -2.28 8.73
CA LEU A 113 5.57 -2.94 8.58
C LEU A 113 6.67 -2.29 9.43
N TRP A 114 6.76 -0.96 9.43
CA TRP A 114 7.76 -0.23 10.21
C TRP A 114 7.52 -0.36 11.72
N SER A 115 6.26 -0.29 12.17
CA SER A 115 5.90 -0.45 13.58
C SER A 115 6.27 -1.84 14.10
N ASN A 116 6.00 -2.89 13.32
CA ASN A 116 6.37 -4.26 13.68
C ASN A 116 7.90 -4.47 13.68
N ALA A 117 8.63 -3.75 12.82
CA ALA A 117 10.10 -3.76 12.83
C ALA A 117 10.70 -3.00 14.03
N ALA A 118 10.07 -1.90 14.45
CA ALA A 118 10.53 -1.04 15.55
C ALA A 118 10.27 -1.64 16.94
N HIS A 119 9.35 -2.60 17.07
CA HIS A 119 9.08 -3.32 18.32
C HIS A 119 10.13 -4.39 18.67
N ALA A 120 11.38 -4.21 18.22
CA ALA A 120 12.48 -5.09 18.60
C ALA A 120 12.66 -5.10 20.12
N PRO A 121 12.94 -6.27 20.74
CA PRO A 121 13.17 -6.34 22.16
C PRO A 121 14.31 -5.38 22.54
N SER A 122 14.00 -4.49 23.49
CA SER A 122 14.92 -3.48 24.02
C SER A 122 16.28 -4.10 24.37
N PRO A 123 17.40 -3.41 24.08
CA PRO A 123 18.74 -3.84 24.49
C PRO A 123 18.91 -3.98 26.01
N GLU A 124 17.94 -3.56 26.83
CA GLU A 124 17.94 -3.87 28.27
C GLU A 124 17.82 -5.37 28.59
N ALA A 125 17.21 -6.17 27.71
CA ALA A 125 17.21 -7.63 27.85
C ALA A 125 18.59 -8.24 27.54
N ALA A 126 19.37 -7.61 26.66
CA ALA A 126 20.73 -8.03 26.35
C ALA A 126 21.73 -7.63 27.45
N GLY A 127 21.51 -6.50 28.13
CA GLY A 127 22.35 -6.05 29.25
C GLY A 127 22.27 -6.92 30.50
N ARG A 128 21.12 -7.54 30.78
CA ARG A 128 20.94 -8.46 31.93
C ARG A 128 21.55 -9.85 31.74
N LEU A 129 22.08 -10.17 30.56
CA LEU A 129 22.76 -11.44 30.28
C LEU A 129 24.29 -11.31 30.30
N MET A 130 24.83 -10.11 30.48
CA MET A 130 26.27 -9.83 30.61
C MET A 130 26.68 -9.34 32.01
N SER A 131 25.79 -9.44 33.01
CA SER A 131 26.07 -9.23 34.44
C SER A 131 25.83 -10.52 35.21
#